data_AF-A0A1I6U3M6-F1
#
_entry.id   AF-A0A1I6U3M6-F1
#
_cell.length_a   1.000
_cell.length_b   1.000
_cell.length_c   1.000
_cell.angle_alpha   90.00
_cell.angle_beta   90.00
_cell.angle_gamma   90.00
#
_symmetry.space_group_name_H-M   'P 1'
#
loop_
_entity.id
_entity.type
_entity.pdbx_description
1 polymer ?
#
loop_
_entity_poly.entity_id
_entity_poly.type
_entity_poly.pdbx_seq_one_letter_code
_entity_poly.pdbx_strand_id
1 'polypeptide(L)'
;MKKITTIDNLTFYVSGLSYKVEVNESDTTARSIEDLEDLERIHPAYVELDSVSRSDQKYHLNYELPEGYQPFTHAKKYKVVSKLQLIQRLLAFDPLGDGTKTYLDLNNVFFKGFKEIKVLYRSNGHLPYHGITPLEQYKLFALGLISEKFTYKKYVVNKDLLLKKEDEHLLYRINAAQTVSELKTLISEVLVDEQAKYHETIKKEVDQKQSKKRKSWVLRGVLTISIVSAFFFGMQQVESALADAYEDDLYQLNLENEILLAASSGQVEQAAELMEGRGDDPKVIAQLFLDTGMYDEAIAYDETMEENVIDRLYELDQKEKILGLASDSEFMAIEKQIVEYNTDVLDNQISLIENKDTLKRLGLAYIEHEDYEKIERLQQFLDDQELNQYVERSYLMKDITEINRQIYELSENSDDQNSEEIEVLNETLRSKQRELLEIEDSLGIDVQ
;
A
#
# COMPACT_ATOMS: atom_id res chain seq x y z
N MET A 1 0.94 23.57 9.71
CA MET A 1 0.48 22.21 10.08
C MET A 1 -1.03 22.21 10.26
N LYS A 2 -1.73 21.21 9.72
CA LYS A 2 -3.19 21.04 9.84
C LYS A 2 -3.50 20.22 11.09
N LYS A 3 -4.46 20.65 11.92
CA LYS A 3 -4.96 19.84 13.05
C LYS A 3 -5.72 18.64 12.49
N ILE A 4 -5.27 17.42 12.80
CA ILE A 4 -5.94 16.19 12.34
C ILE A 4 -7.07 15.83 13.29
N THR A 5 -6.73 15.67 14.58
CA THR A 5 -7.62 15.03 15.55
C THR A 5 -7.19 15.37 16.98
N THR A 6 -8.04 14.97 17.91
CA THR A 6 -7.79 14.99 19.36
C THR A 6 -8.02 13.58 19.88
N ILE A 7 -7.11 13.06 20.68
CA ILE A 7 -7.19 11.74 21.31
C ILE A 7 -7.09 11.99 22.81
N ASP A 8 -8.22 11.91 23.51
CA ASP A 8 -8.30 12.30 24.92
C ASP A 8 -7.74 13.73 25.14
N ASN A 9 -6.72 13.90 25.97
CA ASN A 9 -6.06 15.18 26.25
C ASN A 9 -4.95 15.55 25.26
N LEU A 10 -4.76 14.76 24.20
CA LEU A 10 -3.71 14.96 23.19
C LEU A 10 -4.27 15.63 21.93
N THR A 11 -3.56 16.61 21.38
CA THR A 11 -3.90 17.18 20.07
C THR A 11 -2.84 16.86 19.02
N PHE A 12 -3.25 16.27 17.90
CA PHE A 12 -2.36 15.82 16.82
C PHE A 12 -2.44 16.78 15.63
N TYR A 13 -1.27 17.19 15.14
CA TYR A 13 -1.07 18.02 13.96
C TYR A 13 -0.20 17.26 12.94
N VAL A 14 -0.47 17.47 11.65
CA VAL A 14 0.33 16.89 10.56
C VAL A 14 0.65 17.89 9.47
N SER A 15 1.77 17.65 8.81
CA SER A 15 2.15 18.25 7.54
C SER A 15 3.05 17.27 6.79
N GLY A 16 2.54 16.59 5.75
CA GLY A 16 3.27 15.49 5.12
C GLY A 16 3.50 14.33 6.09
N LEU A 17 4.76 13.95 6.27
CA LEU A 17 5.19 12.91 7.21
C LEU A 17 5.55 13.45 8.60
N SER A 18 5.57 14.78 8.77
CA SER A 18 5.86 15.39 10.07
C SER A 18 4.61 15.48 10.95
N TYR A 19 4.72 14.93 12.16
CA TYR A 19 3.68 14.94 13.18
C TYR A 19 4.10 15.73 14.40
N LYS A 20 3.13 16.45 14.98
CA LYS A 20 3.29 17.10 16.28
C LYS A 20 2.15 16.72 17.20
N VAL A 21 2.48 16.25 18.40
CA VAL A 21 1.54 15.96 19.48
C VAL A 21 1.69 17.03 20.56
N GLU A 22 0.59 17.74 20.85
CA GLU A 22 0.51 18.72 21.92
C GLU A 22 -0.17 18.12 23.15
N VAL A 23 0.44 18.36 24.32
CA VAL A 23 -0.07 17.98 25.64
C VAL A 23 -0.05 19.21 26.55
N ASN A 24 -1.17 19.57 27.18
CA ASN A 24 -1.17 20.69 28.12
C ASN A 24 -0.42 20.32 29.40
N GLU A 25 0.27 21.28 30.00
CA GLU A 25 0.94 21.10 31.28
C GLU A 25 -0.02 20.68 32.40
N SER A 26 -1.30 21.08 32.33
CA SER A 26 -2.34 20.67 33.29
C SER A 26 -2.64 19.17 33.25
N ASP A 27 -2.30 18.49 32.15
CA ASP A 27 -2.68 17.10 31.89
C ASP A 27 -1.49 16.15 32.10
N THR A 28 -0.36 16.66 32.61
CA THR A 28 0.88 15.90 32.81
C THR A 28 1.44 16.09 34.22
N THR A 29 2.29 15.16 34.65
CA THR A 29 3.09 15.28 35.88
C THR A 29 4.55 15.66 35.62
N ALA A 30 4.96 15.79 34.35
CA ALA A 30 6.31 16.25 33.98
C ALA A 30 6.51 17.70 34.40
N ARG A 31 7.61 17.97 35.10
CA ARG A 31 7.99 19.32 35.55
C ARG A 31 8.95 19.99 34.57
N SER A 32 9.64 19.18 33.79
CA SER A 32 10.73 19.56 32.89
C SER A 32 10.78 18.65 31.66
N ILE A 33 11.56 19.01 30.64
CA ILE A 33 11.71 18.17 29.43
C ILE A 33 12.57 16.94 29.75
N GLU A 34 13.47 17.07 30.71
CA GLU A 34 14.34 16.03 31.25
C GLU A 34 13.53 14.84 31.80
N ASP A 35 12.32 15.09 32.31
CA ASP A 35 11.39 14.05 32.76
C ASP A 35 10.86 13.19 31.59
N LEU A 36 11.15 13.54 30.33
CA LEU A 36 10.64 12.93 29.10
C LEU A 36 11.75 12.34 28.21
N GLU A 37 13.03 12.50 28.57
CA GLU A 37 14.18 12.06 27.76
C GLU A 37 14.19 10.56 27.45
N ASP A 38 13.62 9.73 28.33
CA ASP A 38 13.52 8.29 28.10
C ASP A 38 12.63 7.93 26.91
N LEU A 39 11.73 8.84 26.50
CA LEU A 39 10.89 8.68 25.32
C LEU A 39 11.67 8.76 24.00
N GLU A 40 12.84 9.39 23.97
CA GLU A 40 13.72 9.48 22.79
C GLU A 40 14.46 8.16 22.50
N ARG A 41 14.46 7.22 23.45
CA ARG A 41 15.09 5.90 23.24
C ARG A 41 14.34 5.10 22.19
N ILE A 42 15.05 4.65 21.15
CA ILE A 42 14.49 3.83 20.07
C ILE A 42 13.71 2.64 20.63
N HIS A 43 12.50 2.43 20.12
CA HIS A 43 11.67 1.28 20.44
C HIS A 43 11.01 0.71 19.18
N PRO A 44 11.13 -0.59 18.89
CA PRO A 44 10.64 -1.17 17.63
C PRO A 44 9.15 -0.93 17.34
N ALA A 45 8.32 -0.89 18.40
CA ALA A 45 6.89 -0.64 18.29
C ALA A 45 6.47 0.80 18.02
N TYR A 46 7.37 1.76 18.18
CA TYR A 46 7.03 3.18 18.14
C TYR A 46 7.79 3.93 17.06
N VAL A 47 7.21 5.03 16.61
CA VAL A 47 7.92 6.03 15.81
C VAL A 47 8.94 6.71 16.73
N GLU A 48 10.12 6.99 16.17
CA GLU A 48 11.17 7.68 16.92
C GLU A 48 10.72 9.12 17.20
N LEU A 49 10.99 9.59 18.42
CA LEU A 49 10.65 10.93 18.86
C LEU A 49 11.82 11.84 18.50
N ASP A 50 11.62 12.74 17.54
CA ASP A 50 12.69 13.60 17.04
C ASP A 50 13.10 14.67 18.04
N SER A 51 12.09 15.25 18.71
CA SER A 51 12.33 16.29 19.72
C SER A 51 11.14 16.51 20.63
N VAL A 52 11.45 16.92 21.85
CA VAL A 52 10.49 17.48 22.81
C VAL A 52 10.80 18.95 23.04
N SER A 53 9.77 19.78 23.01
CA SER A 53 9.89 21.19 23.38
C SER A 53 8.74 21.61 24.29
N ARG A 54 8.95 22.71 25.02
CA ARG A 54 7.96 23.29 25.92
C ARG A 54 7.72 24.75 25.56
N SER A 55 6.51 25.10 25.19
CA SER A 55 6.08 26.47 24.94
C SER A 55 4.59 26.61 25.22
N ASP A 56 4.14 27.83 25.56
CA ASP A 56 2.71 28.14 25.67
C ASP A 56 1.93 27.21 26.61
N GLN A 57 2.54 26.83 27.74
CA GLN A 57 1.98 25.91 28.74
C GLN A 57 1.67 24.50 28.20
N LYS A 58 2.42 24.07 27.17
CA LYS A 58 2.29 22.77 26.53
C LYS A 58 3.64 22.12 26.29
N TYR A 59 3.65 20.80 26.31
CA TYR A 59 4.70 19.99 25.72
C TYR A 59 4.34 19.69 24.27
N HIS A 60 5.32 19.85 23.37
CA HIS A 60 5.22 19.52 21.96
C HIS A 60 6.19 18.38 21.67
N LEU A 61 5.65 17.24 21.27
CA LEU A 61 6.41 16.07 20.85
C LEU A 61 6.37 16.00 19.33
N ASN A 62 7.53 16.13 18.68
CA ASN A 62 7.65 16.11 17.22
C ASN A 62 8.19 14.76 16.76
N TYR A 63 7.60 14.24 15.68
CA TYR A 63 7.94 12.95 15.10
C TYR A 63 7.98 13.07 13.58
N GLU A 64 8.84 12.30 12.94
CA GLU A 64 8.84 12.08 11.51
C GLU A 64 8.39 10.65 11.23
N LEU A 65 7.23 10.51 10.58
CA LEU A 65 6.68 9.21 10.25
C LEU A 65 7.47 8.60 9.07
N PRO A 66 7.97 7.34 9.18
CA PRO A 66 8.67 6.71 8.06
C PRO A 66 7.80 6.58 6.80
N GLU A 67 8.43 6.66 5.63
CA GLU A 67 7.74 6.55 4.34
C GLU A 67 6.97 5.22 4.17
N GLY A 68 5.77 5.35 3.60
CA GLY A 68 4.85 4.24 3.32
C GLY A 68 3.92 3.86 4.49
N TYR A 69 4.07 4.46 5.67
CA TYR A 69 3.13 4.28 6.78
C TYR A 69 1.91 5.19 6.63
N GLN A 70 0.73 4.66 6.92
CA GLN A 70 -0.52 5.42 6.93
C GLN A 70 -1.36 5.10 8.19
N PRO A 71 -2.17 6.04 8.71
CA PRO A 71 -2.96 5.80 9.90
C PRO A 71 -4.11 4.82 9.63
N PHE A 72 -4.47 4.02 10.62
CA PHE A 72 -5.55 3.02 10.56
C PHE A 72 -6.93 3.58 10.21
N THR A 73 -7.15 4.90 10.30
CA THR A 73 -8.35 5.54 9.76
C THR A 73 -8.54 5.29 8.27
N HIS A 74 -7.46 5.11 7.49
CA HIS A 74 -7.54 4.75 6.06
C HIS A 74 -8.13 3.36 5.84
N ALA A 75 -7.93 2.42 6.77
CA ALA A 75 -8.45 1.07 6.67
C ALA A 75 -9.96 0.97 6.97
N LYS A 76 -10.63 2.05 7.43
CA LYS A 76 -12.09 2.04 7.65
C LYS A 76 -12.89 1.73 6.39
N LYS A 77 -12.37 2.09 5.20
CA LYS A 77 -13.01 1.80 3.91
C LYS A 77 -12.76 0.39 3.39
N TYR A 78 -11.88 -0.37 4.04
CA TYR A 78 -11.55 -1.72 3.61
C TYR A 78 -12.69 -2.70 3.87
N LYS A 79 -12.68 -3.82 3.14
CA LYS A 79 -13.56 -4.95 3.43
C LYS A 79 -13.24 -5.53 4.81
N VAL A 80 -14.23 -6.19 5.42
CA VAL A 80 -14.12 -6.78 6.76
C VAL A 80 -12.92 -7.73 6.86
N VAL A 81 -12.67 -8.55 5.83
CA VAL A 81 -11.50 -9.44 5.75
C VAL A 81 -10.16 -8.70 5.94
N SER A 82 -9.95 -7.58 5.24
CA SER A 82 -8.71 -6.79 5.35
C SER A 82 -8.64 -6.01 6.68
N LYS A 83 -9.79 -5.56 7.21
CA LYS A 83 -9.84 -4.95 8.56
C LYS A 83 -9.43 -5.96 9.62
N LEU A 84 -9.92 -7.20 9.54
CA LEU A 84 -9.58 -8.29 10.45
C LEU A 84 -8.10 -8.67 10.38
N GLN A 85 -7.49 -8.69 9.18
CA GLN A 85 -6.05 -8.91 9.01
C GLN A 85 -5.21 -7.85 9.72
N LEU A 86 -5.57 -6.57 9.57
CA LEU A 86 -4.86 -5.49 10.26
C LEU A 86 -5.03 -5.56 11.79
N ILE A 87 -6.21 -5.95 12.28
CA ILE A 87 -6.45 -6.17 13.71
C ILE A 87 -5.64 -7.37 14.22
N GLN A 88 -5.61 -8.47 13.47
CA GLN A 88 -4.82 -9.65 13.79
C GLN A 88 -3.33 -9.28 13.88
N ARG A 89 -2.83 -8.49 12.92
CA ARG A 89 -1.44 -8.02 12.94
C ARG A 89 -1.15 -7.14 14.15
N LEU A 90 -2.04 -6.21 14.50
CA LEU A 90 -1.89 -5.36 15.69
C LEU A 90 -1.82 -6.20 16.97
N LEU A 91 -2.73 -7.17 17.11
CA LEU A 91 -2.76 -8.06 18.26
C LEU A 91 -1.48 -8.92 18.32
N ALA A 92 -0.99 -9.43 17.20
CA ALA A 92 0.23 -10.22 17.13
C ALA A 92 1.49 -9.40 17.47
N PHE A 93 1.55 -8.17 16.98
CA PHE A 93 2.64 -7.22 17.27
C PHE A 93 2.66 -6.78 18.73
N ASP A 94 1.47 -6.69 19.33
CA ASP A 94 1.23 -6.38 20.75
C ASP A 94 2.01 -5.16 21.28
N PRO A 95 1.75 -3.94 20.78
CA PRO A 95 2.44 -2.73 21.22
C PRO A 95 2.15 -2.34 22.67
N LEU A 96 1.39 -3.14 23.44
CA LEU A 96 1.10 -2.94 24.87
C LEU A 96 1.75 -4.02 25.76
N GLY A 97 2.39 -5.04 25.17
CA GLY A 97 2.78 -6.28 25.84
C GLY A 97 3.91 -6.15 26.88
N ASP A 98 4.74 -5.11 26.77
CA ASP A 98 5.85 -4.80 27.68
C ASP A 98 5.48 -3.78 28.76
N GLY A 99 4.19 -3.48 28.95
CA GLY A 99 3.72 -2.48 29.91
C GLY A 99 3.87 -1.04 29.43
N THR A 100 4.18 -0.84 28.15
CA THR A 100 4.16 0.47 27.50
C THR A 100 2.78 1.13 27.61
N LYS A 101 2.80 2.46 27.76
CA LYS A 101 1.61 3.27 28.00
C LYS A 101 1.33 4.11 26.76
N THR A 102 0.19 3.89 26.13
CA THR A 102 -0.22 4.62 24.93
C THR A 102 -1.75 4.63 24.79
N TYR A 103 -2.24 5.12 23.66
CA TYR A 103 -3.62 5.03 23.21
C TYR A 103 -3.67 4.20 21.92
N LEU A 104 -4.36 3.06 21.92
CA LEU A 104 -4.73 2.39 20.68
C LEU A 104 -5.94 3.09 20.03
N ASP A 105 -5.68 4.20 19.35
CA ASP A 105 -6.64 4.94 18.52
C ASP A 105 -6.21 4.84 17.04
N LEU A 106 -7.19 4.83 16.12
CA LEU A 106 -6.96 4.68 14.68
C LEU A 106 -6.09 5.80 14.06
N ASN A 107 -5.88 6.93 14.75
CA ASN A 107 -4.98 8.00 14.32
C ASN A 107 -3.61 7.98 15.03
N ASN A 108 -3.43 7.13 16.03
CA ASN A 108 -2.16 6.95 16.73
C ASN A 108 -1.43 5.68 16.29
N VAL A 109 -2.15 4.72 15.71
CA VAL A 109 -1.60 3.49 15.15
C VAL A 109 -1.52 3.60 13.64
N PHE A 110 -0.39 3.19 13.09
CA PHE A 110 -0.02 3.30 11.68
C PHE A 110 0.34 1.92 11.14
N PHE A 111 0.05 1.69 9.86
CA PHE A 111 0.41 0.47 9.15
C PHE A 111 1.13 0.77 7.84
N LYS A 112 2.05 -0.12 7.46
CA LYS A 112 2.64 -0.20 6.12
C LYS A 112 2.41 -1.61 5.58
N GLY A 113 1.56 -1.69 4.56
CA GLY A 113 0.96 -2.96 4.14
C GLY A 113 0.25 -3.68 5.29
N PHE A 114 0.17 -5.01 5.23
CA PHE A 114 -0.41 -5.84 6.30
C PHE A 114 0.63 -6.39 7.30
N LYS A 115 1.92 -6.05 7.10
CA LYS A 115 3.05 -6.64 7.85
C LYS A 115 3.63 -5.70 8.90
N GLU A 116 3.60 -4.40 8.69
CA GLU A 116 4.29 -3.47 9.58
C GLU A 116 3.29 -2.59 10.33
N ILE A 117 3.52 -2.45 11.63
CA ILE A 117 2.74 -1.57 12.50
C ILE A 117 3.70 -0.73 13.33
N LYS A 118 3.37 0.56 13.45
CA LYS A 118 3.99 1.47 14.40
C LYS A 118 2.94 2.26 15.14
N VAL A 119 3.24 2.62 16.38
CA VAL A 119 2.44 3.54 17.18
C VAL A 119 3.22 4.86 17.28
N LEU A 120 2.56 5.98 17.06
CA LEU A 120 3.25 7.28 17.04
C LEU A 120 3.57 7.74 18.47
N TYR A 121 2.53 7.94 19.27
CA TYR A 121 2.66 8.46 20.63
C TYR A 121 2.83 7.34 21.66
N ARG A 122 3.70 7.55 22.65
CA ARG A 122 3.75 6.79 23.89
C ARG A 122 4.05 7.70 25.08
N SER A 123 3.72 7.21 26.27
CA SER A 123 3.96 7.85 27.55
C SER A 123 4.94 7.03 28.38
N ASN A 124 5.78 7.73 29.14
CA ASN A 124 6.65 7.16 30.17
C ASN A 124 5.96 7.15 31.56
N GLY A 125 4.69 7.57 31.62
CA GLY A 125 3.91 7.73 32.85
C GLY A 125 3.77 9.17 33.30
N HIS A 126 4.59 10.10 32.79
CA HIS A 126 4.40 11.53 33.05
C HIS A 126 3.37 12.16 32.11
N LEU A 127 3.29 11.70 30.87
CA LEU A 127 2.32 12.15 29.88
C LEU A 127 1.01 11.34 29.95
N PRO A 128 -0.12 11.87 29.45
CA PRO A 128 -1.38 11.14 29.40
C PRO A 128 -1.28 9.78 28.71
N TYR A 129 -2.02 8.80 29.19
CA TYR A 129 -2.16 7.50 28.55
C TYR A 129 -3.51 6.90 28.90
N HIS A 130 -3.92 5.88 28.17
CA HIS A 130 -5.24 5.31 28.39
C HIS A 130 -5.31 4.55 29.72
N GLY A 131 -6.24 4.96 30.61
CA GLY A 131 -6.43 4.33 31.92
C GLY A 131 -7.19 3.00 31.92
N ILE A 132 -7.47 2.40 30.77
CA ILE A 132 -8.19 1.12 30.65
C ILE A 132 -7.22 -0.03 30.40
N THR A 133 -7.68 -1.27 30.59
CA THR A 133 -6.85 -2.46 30.40
C THR A 133 -6.43 -2.63 28.93
N PRO A 134 -5.28 -3.28 28.65
CA PRO A 134 -4.86 -3.57 27.28
C PRO A 134 -5.92 -4.29 26.45
N LEU A 135 -6.59 -5.29 27.04
CA LEU A 135 -7.71 -5.99 26.40
C LEU A 135 -8.81 -5.02 25.95
N GLU A 136 -9.19 -4.09 26.82
CA GLU A 136 -10.26 -3.14 26.50
C GLU A 136 -9.82 -2.15 25.41
N GLN A 137 -8.56 -1.73 25.39
CA GLN A 137 -8.01 -0.93 24.28
C GLN A 137 -8.09 -1.70 22.94
N TYR A 138 -7.66 -2.96 22.91
CA TYR A 138 -7.74 -3.78 21.70
C TYR A 138 -9.18 -4.00 21.22
N LYS A 139 -10.12 -4.24 22.15
CA LYS A 139 -11.55 -4.34 21.81
C LYS A 139 -12.06 -3.06 21.20
N LEU A 140 -11.83 -1.91 21.84
CA LEU A 140 -12.30 -0.62 21.33
C LEU A 140 -11.68 -0.30 19.97
N PHE A 141 -10.41 -0.61 19.77
CA PHE A 141 -9.74 -0.47 18.47
C PHE A 141 -10.43 -1.31 17.39
N ALA A 142 -10.65 -2.61 17.65
CA ALA A 142 -11.31 -3.51 16.72
C ALA A 142 -12.75 -3.08 16.41
N LEU A 143 -13.54 -2.73 17.43
CA LEU A 143 -14.89 -2.20 17.27
C LEU A 143 -14.88 -0.92 16.43
N GLY A 144 -13.95 0.00 16.72
CA GLY A 144 -13.80 1.26 16.02
C GLY A 144 -13.42 1.11 14.55
N LEU A 145 -12.66 0.07 14.19
CA LEU A 145 -12.25 -0.21 12.81
C LEU A 145 -13.32 -0.97 12.02
N ILE A 146 -13.96 -1.97 12.63
CA ILE A 146 -14.94 -2.84 11.98
C ILE A 146 -16.29 -2.13 11.81
N SER A 147 -16.77 -1.43 12.84
CA SER A 147 -18.08 -0.76 12.79
C SER A 147 -18.15 0.26 11.67
N GLU A 148 -19.20 0.12 10.85
CA GLU A 148 -19.57 1.08 9.82
C GLU A 148 -20.44 2.22 10.38
N LYS A 149 -21.09 2.02 11.53
CA LYS A 149 -22.07 2.96 12.11
C LYS A 149 -21.45 3.94 13.10
N PHE A 150 -20.48 3.49 13.90
CA PHE A 150 -19.96 4.26 15.03
C PHE A 150 -18.43 4.38 14.97
N THR A 151 -17.94 5.49 15.52
CA THR A 151 -16.50 5.76 15.59
C THR A 151 -15.91 5.19 16.88
N TYR A 152 -14.60 4.97 16.89
CA TYR A 152 -13.83 4.61 18.10
C TYR A 152 -14.24 5.47 19.31
N LYS A 153 -14.24 6.80 19.15
CA LYS A 153 -14.62 7.75 20.20
C LYS A 153 -16.01 7.52 20.76
N LYS A 154 -16.99 7.14 19.92
CA LYS A 154 -18.34 6.83 20.38
C LYS A 154 -18.35 5.55 21.22
N TYR A 155 -17.58 4.53 20.84
CA TYR A 155 -17.44 3.30 21.61
C TYR A 155 -16.76 3.51 22.96
N VAL A 156 -15.71 4.34 23.03
CA VAL A 156 -15.04 4.69 24.31
C VAL A 156 -16.05 5.21 25.34
N VAL A 157 -17.05 5.98 24.90
CA VAL A 157 -18.04 6.62 25.80
C VAL A 157 -19.23 5.71 26.13
N ASN A 158 -19.80 5.02 25.13
CA ASN A 158 -21.12 4.36 25.26
C ASN A 158 -21.14 2.93 24.67
N LYS A 159 -20.03 2.18 24.81
CA LYS A 159 -19.83 0.87 24.17
C LYS A 159 -21.06 -0.05 24.18
N ASP A 160 -21.59 -0.37 25.36
CA ASP A 160 -22.67 -1.35 25.51
C ASP A 160 -23.99 -0.91 24.87
N LEU A 161 -24.29 0.39 24.88
CA LEU A 161 -25.48 0.92 24.23
C LEU A 161 -25.35 0.91 22.71
N LEU A 162 -24.15 1.18 22.19
CA LEU A 162 -23.88 1.20 20.76
C LEU A 162 -23.87 -0.20 20.16
N LEU A 163 -23.30 -1.17 20.87
CA LEU A 163 -23.32 -2.57 20.44
C LEU A 163 -24.74 -3.06 20.20
N LYS A 164 -25.71 -2.73 21.06
CA LYS A 164 -27.13 -3.08 20.87
C LYS A 164 -27.77 -2.52 19.58
N LYS A 165 -27.13 -1.53 18.95
CA LYS A 165 -27.58 -0.89 17.70
C LYS A 165 -26.80 -1.38 16.48
N GLU A 166 -25.85 -2.28 16.70
CA GLU A 166 -25.13 -2.98 15.65
C GLU A 166 -25.88 -4.24 15.24
N ASP A 167 -25.90 -4.48 13.94
CA ASP A 167 -26.52 -5.67 13.33
C ASP A 167 -25.49 -6.81 13.16
N GLU A 168 -24.21 -6.51 13.42
CA GLU A 168 -23.04 -7.36 13.22
C GLU A 168 -22.78 -8.26 14.44
N HIS A 169 -23.00 -9.58 14.29
CA HIS A 169 -22.76 -10.57 15.36
C HIS A 169 -21.29 -10.60 15.83
N LEU A 170 -20.35 -10.26 14.94
CA LEU A 170 -18.92 -10.17 15.22
C LEU A 170 -18.60 -9.16 16.33
N LEU A 171 -19.21 -7.98 16.31
CA LEU A 171 -18.92 -6.90 17.27
C LEU A 171 -19.28 -7.30 18.71
N TYR A 172 -20.35 -8.09 18.87
CA TYR A 172 -20.72 -8.65 20.18
C TYR A 172 -19.70 -9.68 20.68
N ARG A 173 -19.22 -10.56 19.79
CA ARG A 173 -18.18 -11.54 20.13
C ARG A 173 -16.88 -10.84 20.56
N ILE A 174 -16.48 -9.78 19.84
CA ILE A 174 -15.28 -8.99 20.18
C ILE A 174 -15.41 -8.41 21.58
N ASN A 175 -16.57 -7.84 21.91
CA ASN A 175 -16.81 -7.30 23.24
C ASN A 175 -16.80 -8.39 24.33
N ALA A 176 -17.26 -9.60 24.01
CA ALA A 176 -17.40 -10.71 24.95
C ALA A 176 -16.08 -11.43 25.29
N ALA A 177 -15.01 -11.27 24.49
CA ALA A 177 -13.71 -11.88 24.77
C ALA A 177 -13.18 -11.49 26.16
N GLN A 178 -12.76 -12.43 27.00
CA GLN A 178 -12.32 -12.17 28.38
C GLN A 178 -10.80 -11.96 28.49
N THR A 179 -10.04 -12.37 27.47
CA THR A 179 -8.58 -12.24 27.43
C THR A 179 -8.10 -11.74 26.07
N VAL A 180 -6.87 -11.21 26.01
CA VAL A 180 -6.24 -10.82 24.72
C VAL A 180 -6.05 -12.04 23.84
N SER A 181 -5.72 -13.20 24.42
CA SER A 181 -5.64 -14.47 23.70
C SER A 181 -6.98 -14.90 23.12
N GLU A 182 -8.08 -14.81 23.87
CA GLU A 182 -9.43 -15.08 23.33
C GLU A 182 -9.79 -14.13 22.19
N LEU A 183 -9.43 -12.84 22.31
CA LEU A 183 -9.66 -11.87 21.24
C LEU A 183 -8.82 -12.22 19.99
N LYS A 184 -7.56 -12.62 20.14
CA LYS A 184 -6.70 -13.12 19.05
C LYS A 184 -7.32 -14.31 18.34
N THR A 185 -7.79 -15.30 19.11
CA THR A 185 -8.46 -16.49 18.58
C THR A 185 -9.72 -16.13 17.82
N LEU A 186 -10.60 -15.32 18.43
CA LEU A 186 -11.84 -14.87 17.80
C LEU A 186 -11.59 -14.14 16.46
N ILE A 187 -10.66 -13.19 16.44
CA ILE A 187 -10.36 -12.43 15.22
C ILE A 187 -9.82 -13.37 14.14
N SER A 188 -8.98 -14.34 14.51
CA SER A 188 -8.42 -15.32 13.57
C SER A 188 -9.49 -16.27 13.03
N GLU A 189 -10.39 -16.80 13.88
CA GLU A 189 -11.52 -17.63 13.48
C GLU A 189 -12.41 -16.91 12.45
N VAL A 190 -12.81 -15.69 12.77
CA VAL A 190 -13.73 -14.93 11.90
C VAL A 190 -13.03 -14.51 10.62
N LEU A 191 -11.73 -14.22 10.67
CA LEU A 191 -10.95 -13.94 9.49
C LEU A 191 -10.94 -15.12 8.51
N VAL A 192 -10.76 -16.35 9.01
CA VAL A 192 -10.81 -17.57 8.18
C VAL A 192 -12.18 -17.72 7.51
N ASP A 193 -13.26 -17.55 8.27
CA ASP A 193 -14.63 -17.60 7.72
C ASP A 193 -14.86 -16.55 6.63
N GLU A 194 -14.42 -15.31 6.87
CA GLU A 194 -14.58 -14.20 5.92
C GLU A 194 -13.68 -14.37 4.68
N GLN A 195 -12.47 -14.93 4.83
CA GLN A 195 -11.61 -15.29 3.70
C GLN A 195 -12.27 -16.37 2.83
N ALA A 196 -12.85 -17.41 3.43
CA ALA A 196 -13.56 -18.46 2.70
C ALA A 196 -14.77 -17.90 1.93
N LYS A 197 -15.60 -17.06 2.57
CA LYS A 197 -16.75 -16.40 1.91
C LYS A 197 -16.31 -15.45 0.80
N TYR A 198 -15.25 -14.68 1.03
CA TYR A 198 -14.71 -13.76 0.03
C TYR A 198 -14.22 -14.54 -1.19
N HIS A 199 -13.47 -15.63 -0.98
CA HIS A 199 -13.00 -16.50 -2.05
C HIS A 199 -14.14 -17.19 -2.82
N GLU A 200 -15.19 -17.66 -2.13
CA GLU A 200 -16.37 -18.23 -2.78
C GLU A 200 -17.13 -17.19 -3.61
N THR A 201 -17.21 -15.94 -3.12
CA THR A 201 -17.83 -14.82 -3.84
C THR A 201 -17.03 -14.46 -5.09
N ILE A 202 -15.71 -14.38 -5.00
CA ILE A 202 -14.82 -14.16 -6.15
C ILE A 202 -14.94 -15.31 -7.15
N LYS A 203 -14.92 -16.58 -6.71
CA LYS A 203 -15.13 -17.73 -7.60
C LYS A 203 -16.47 -17.67 -8.32
N LYS A 204 -17.57 -17.38 -7.61
CA LYS A 204 -18.90 -17.22 -8.24
C LYS A 204 -18.96 -16.04 -9.21
N GLU A 205 -18.30 -14.92 -8.91
CA GLU A 205 -18.20 -13.78 -9.82
C GLU A 205 -17.37 -14.09 -11.06
N VAL A 206 -16.29 -14.85 -10.92
CA VAL A 206 -15.44 -15.34 -12.03
C VAL A 206 -16.21 -16.36 -12.88
N ASP A 207 -16.90 -17.32 -12.28
CA ASP A 207 -17.69 -18.37 -12.96
C ASP A 207 -18.93 -17.79 -13.67
N GLN A 208 -19.63 -16.83 -13.04
CA GLN A 208 -20.72 -16.10 -13.68
C GLN A 208 -20.24 -15.19 -14.81
N LYS A 209 -19.03 -14.64 -14.70
CA LYS A 209 -18.39 -13.90 -15.80
C LYS A 209 -17.91 -14.84 -16.91
N GLN A 210 -17.46 -16.06 -16.63
CA GLN A 210 -17.07 -17.05 -17.65
C GLN A 210 -18.27 -17.62 -18.42
N SER A 211 -19.40 -17.90 -17.76
CA SER A 211 -20.61 -18.40 -18.45
C SER A 211 -21.32 -17.35 -19.33
N LYS A 212 -21.21 -16.05 -19.01
CA LYS A 212 -21.72 -14.96 -19.85
C LYS A 212 -20.75 -14.51 -20.95
N LYS A 213 -19.49 -14.92 -20.93
CA LYS A 213 -18.43 -14.50 -21.87
C LYS A 213 -18.18 -15.45 -23.05
N ARG A 214 -19.16 -16.25 -23.46
CA ARG A 214 -19.14 -16.87 -24.81
C ARG A 214 -19.57 -15.93 -25.94
N LYS A 215 -19.86 -14.65 -25.67
CA LYS A 215 -20.35 -13.70 -26.70
C LYS A 215 -19.89 -12.23 -26.63
N SER A 216 -18.92 -11.84 -25.81
CA SER A 216 -18.36 -10.49 -25.93
C SER A 216 -16.93 -10.41 -25.39
N TRP A 217 -16.00 -10.15 -26.32
CA TRP A 217 -14.64 -9.73 -26.04
C TRP A 217 -14.66 -8.29 -25.55
N VAL A 218 -14.66 -8.09 -24.22
CA VAL A 218 -13.98 -7.00 -23.50
C VAL A 218 -13.88 -7.48 -22.04
N LEU A 219 -12.66 -7.65 -21.52
CA LEU A 219 -12.44 -7.73 -20.08
C LEU A 219 -11.30 -6.80 -19.68
N ARG A 220 -11.58 -5.49 -19.71
CA ARG A 220 -10.85 -4.50 -18.93
C ARG A 220 -11.35 -4.56 -17.47
N GLY A 221 -10.41 -4.60 -16.54
CA GLY A 221 -10.58 -4.15 -15.15
C GLY A 221 -11.28 -5.11 -14.19
N VAL A 222 -10.56 -6.13 -13.69
CA VAL A 222 -10.59 -6.53 -12.27
C VAL A 222 -9.26 -7.21 -11.95
N LEU A 223 -8.33 -6.51 -11.30
CA LEU A 223 -7.23 -7.14 -10.58
C LEU A 223 -6.93 -6.28 -9.35
N THR A 224 -7.60 -6.62 -8.25
CA THR A 224 -7.27 -6.07 -6.94
C THR A 224 -7.27 -7.22 -5.93
N ILE A 225 -6.06 -7.49 -5.44
CA ILE A 225 -5.70 -8.14 -4.17
C ILE A 225 -5.98 -9.65 -4.10
N SER A 226 -4.97 -10.44 -4.47
CA SER A 226 -4.89 -11.88 -4.21
C SER A 226 -3.63 -12.26 -3.42
N ILE A 227 -3.28 -11.50 -2.39
CA ILE A 227 -2.26 -11.92 -1.42
C ILE A 227 -2.69 -11.45 -0.03
N VAL A 228 -3.49 -12.26 0.67
CA VAL A 228 -3.36 -12.55 2.11
C VAL A 228 -4.20 -13.81 2.38
N SER A 229 -3.59 -14.96 2.13
CA SER A 229 -4.07 -16.27 2.58
C SER A 229 -2.95 -16.90 3.41
N ALA A 230 -3.36 -17.56 4.49
CA ALA A 230 -2.57 -18.25 5.51
C ALA A 230 -1.93 -17.38 6.63
N PHE A 231 -1.72 -18.02 7.78
CA PHE A 231 -1.51 -17.55 9.17
C PHE A 231 -2.71 -17.45 10.11
N PHE A 232 -2.86 -18.31 11.15
CA PHE A 232 -2.18 -19.52 11.65
C PHE A 232 -3.11 -20.11 12.74
N PHE A 233 -3.20 -21.43 12.87
CA PHE A 233 -3.84 -22.14 13.99
C PHE A 233 -2.78 -22.91 14.80
N GLY A 234 -2.91 -22.88 16.13
CA GLY A 234 -2.15 -23.75 17.03
C GLY A 234 -2.36 -23.46 18.52
N MET A 235 -3.39 -24.08 19.14
CA MET A 235 -3.30 -24.88 20.39
C MET A 235 -4.67 -25.33 20.94
N GLN A 236 -4.84 -26.66 21.02
CA GLN A 236 -5.56 -27.56 21.97
C GLN A 236 -6.97 -27.17 22.48
N GLN A 237 -7.99 -28.04 22.57
CA GLN A 237 -8.05 -29.49 22.80
C GLN A 237 -9.52 -29.95 22.61
N VAL A 238 -9.84 -30.97 21.78
CA VAL A 238 -11.06 -31.79 21.93
C VAL A 238 -10.75 -33.23 21.49
N GLU A 239 -11.10 -34.18 22.35
CA GLU A 239 -10.69 -35.59 22.32
C GLU A 239 -11.43 -36.51 21.32
N SER A 240 -10.62 -37.43 20.76
CA SER A 240 -10.82 -38.88 20.60
C SER A 240 -12.13 -39.44 20.03
N ALA A 241 -12.32 -39.26 18.72
CA ALA A 241 -12.84 -40.29 17.79
C ALA A 241 -12.60 -39.93 16.31
N LEU A 242 -11.78 -38.91 16.03
CA LEU A 242 -11.64 -38.26 14.73
C LEU A 242 -10.18 -38.17 14.24
N ALA A 243 -9.21 -38.74 14.97
CA ALA A 243 -7.79 -38.43 14.85
C ALA A 243 -7.16 -38.69 13.46
N ASP A 244 -7.46 -39.81 12.79
CA ASP A 244 -6.75 -40.18 11.55
C ASP A 244 -7.09 -39.28 10.34
N ALA A 245 -8.27 -38.66 10.31
CA ALA A 245 -8.67 -37.74 9.24
C ALA A 245 -8.23 -36.29 9.51
N TYR A 246 -8.00 -35.93 10.77
CA TYR A 246 -7.49 -34.62 11.16
C TYR A 246 -5.97 -34.57 11.23
N GLU A 247 -5.27 -35.70 11.27
CA GLU A 247 -3.80 -35.73 11.30
C GLU A 247 -3.20 -35.27 9.97
N ASP A 248 -3.80 -35.67 8.83
CA ASP A 248 -3.39 -35.20 7.50
C ASP A 248 -3.74 -33.72 7.30
N ASP A 249 -4.95 -33.29 7.69
CA ASP A 249 -5.34 -31.87 7.66
C ASP A 249 -4.46 -31.00 8.58
N LEU A 250 -4.09 -31.48 9.78
CA LEU A 250 -3.18 -30.77 10.68
C LEU A 250 -1.75 -30.73 10.14
N TYR A 251 -1.30 -31.81 9.47
CA TYR A 251 -0.01 -31.85 8.81
C TYR A 251 0.06 -30.84 7.65
N GLN A 252 -0.96 -30.82 6.78
CA GLN A 252 -1.06 -29.88 5.68
C GLN A 252 -1.18 -28.43 6.17
N LEU A 253 -1.93 -28.20 7.25
CA LEU A 253 -2.10 -26.88 7.85
C LEU A 253 -0.82 -26.40 8.55
N ASN A 254 -0.05 -27.28 9.19
CA ASN A 254 1.27 -26.96 9.73
C ASN A 254 2.29 -26.67 8.61
N LEU A 255 2.25 -27.43 7.52
CA LEU A 255 3.12 -27.23 6.37
C LEU A 255 2.83 -25.90 5.66
N GLU A 256 1.56 -25.55 5.48
CA GLU A 256 1.14 -24.25 4.92
C GLU A 256 1.61 -23.08 5.80
N ASN A 257 1.53 -23.28 7.10
CA ASN A 257 2.03 -22.37 8.11
C ASN A 257 3.58 -22.22 8.04
N GLU A 258 4.32 -23.31 7.88
CA GLU A 258 5.77 -23.28 7.71
C GLU A 258 6.19 -22.59 6.40
N ILE A 259 5.51 -22.86 5.29
CA ILE A 259 5.70 -22.19 3.99
C ILE A 259 5.57 -20.68 4.16
N LEU A 260 4.53 -20.23 4.87
CA LEU A 260 4.27 -18.80 5.00
C LEU A 260 5.21 -18.12 6.02
N LEU A 261 5.68 -18.83 7.05
CA LEU A 261 6.75 -18.34 7.94
C LEU A 261 8.04 -18.16 7.20
N ALA A 262 8.42 -19.15 6.40
CA ALA A 262 9.62 -19.09 5.58
C ALA A 262 9.52 -17.90 4.59
N ALA A 263 8.41 -17.78 3.85
CA ALA A 263 8.20 -16.69 2.89
C ALA A 263 8.17 -15.30 3.56
N SER A 264 7.52 -15.15 4.71
CA SER A 264 7.38 -13.86 5.40
C SER A 264 8.62 -13.43 6.19
N SER A 265 9.47 -14.38 6.59
CA SER A 265 10.73 -14.13 7.28
C SER A 265 11.92 -13.93 6.33
N GLY A 266 11.69 -13.97 5.02
CA GLY A 266 12.73 -13.81 4.00
C GLY A 266 13.47 -15.09 3.63
N GLN A 267 13.01 -16.25 4.10
CA GLN A 267 13.52 -17.58 3.75
C GLN A 267 12.72 -18.16 2.57
N VAL A 268 12.70 -17.44 1.44
CA VAL A 268 11.80 -17.73 0.31
C VAL A 268 12.14 -19.07 -0.37
N GLU A 269 13.42 -19.40 -0.53
CA GLU A 269 13.86 -20.69 -1.09
C GLU A 269 13.35 -21.87 -0.25
N GLN A 270 13.42 -21.75 1.08
CA GLN A 270 12.89 -22.76 1.99
C GLN A 270 11.36 -22.89 1.87
N ALA A 271 10.65 -21.77 1.67
CA ALA A 271 9.21 -21.81 1.40
C ALA A 271 8.89 -22.54 0.09
N ALA A 272 9.67 -22.29 -0.96
CA ALA A 272 9.54 -22.97 -2.25
C ALA A 272 9.82 -24.49 -2.13
N GLU A 273 10.86 -24.91 -1.41
CA GLU A 273 11.15 -26.34 -1.15
C GLU A 273 9.98 -27.05 -0.44
N LEU A 274 9.36 -26.37 0.54
CA LEU A 274 8.20 -26.90 1.24
C LEU A 274 6.96 -27.01 0.32
N MET A 275 6.77 -26.04 -0.58
CA MET A 275 5.71 -26.06 -1.60
C MET A 275 5.92 -27.18 -2.62
N GLU A 276 7.16 -27.40 -3.06
CA GLU A 276 7.52 -28.55 -3.93
C GLU A 276 7.23 -29.88 -3.23
N GLY A 277 7.64 -30.01 -1.96
CA GLY A 277 7.38 -31.19 -1.15
C GLY A 277 5.90 -31.48 -0.96
N ARG A 278 5.05 -30.44 -0.97
CA ARG A 278 3.58 -30.54 -0.94
C ARG A 278 2.97 -30.90 -2.31
N GLY A 279 3.72 -30.71 -3.39
CA GLY A 279 3.28 -30.95 -4.77
C GLY A 279 2.50 -29.76 -5.37
N ASP A 280 2.81 -28.54 -4.94
CA ASP A 280 2.21 -27.33 -5.49
C ASP A 280 2.55 -27.13 -6.98
N ASP A 281 1.68 -26.41 -7.69
CA ASP A 281 1.89 -26.11 -9.10
C ASP A 281 3.11 -25.19 -9.29
N PRO A 282 4.02 -25.50 -10.23
CA PRO A 282 5.21 -24.71 -10.44
C PRO A 282 4.98 -23.20 -10.66
N LYS A 283 3.86 -22.84 -11.30
CA LYS A 283 3.49 -21.44 -11.51
C LYS A 283 3.25 -20.69 -10.20
N VAL A 284 2.73 -21.38 -9.18
CA VAL A 284 2.45 -20.81 -7.87
C VAL A 284 3.76 -20.55 -7.11
N ILE A 285 4.74 -21.43 -7.27
CA ILE A 285 6.08 -21.28 -6.69
C ILE A 285 6.83 -20.14 -7.39
N ALA A 286 6.76 -20.07 -8.72
CA ALA A 286 7.32 -18.96 -9.49
C ALA A 286 6.70 -17.59 -9.09
N GLN A 287 5.39 -17.56 -8.83
CA GLN A 287 4.71 -16.36 -8.32
C GLN A 287 5.21 -15.94 -6.92
N LEU A 288 5.51 -16.90 -6.03
CA LEU A 288 6.10 -16.59 -4.72
C LEU A 288 7.44 -15.87 -4.87
N PHE A 289 8.30 -16.35 -5.77
CA PHE A 289 9.59 -15.71 -6.06
C PHE A 289 9.39 -14.30 -6.64
N LEU A 290 8.45 -14.11 -7.57
CA LEU A 290 8.10 -12.80 -8.12
C LEU A 290 7.61 -11.82 -7.03
N ASP A 291 6.71 -12.26 -6.15
CA ASP A 291 6.11 -11.44 -5.09
C ASP A 291 7.13 -11.01 -4.02
N THR A 292 8.19 -11.79 -3.85
CA THR A 292 9.27 -11.55 -2.88
C THR A 292 10.48 -10.83 -3.48
N GLY A 293 10.48 -10.58 -4.80
CA GLY A 293 11.53 -9.85 -5.50
C GLY A 293 12.72 -10.70 -5.94
N MET A 294 12.57 -12.03 -5.97
CA MET A 294 13.54 -13.00 -6.48
C MET A 294 13.25 -13.30 -7.96
N TYR A 295 13.59 -12.34 -8.82
CA TYR A 295 13.13 -12.32 -10.21
C TYR A 295 13.79 -13.37 -11.10
N ASP A 296 15.08 -13.64 -10.92
CA ASP A 296 15.80 -14.66 -11.69
C ASP A 296 15.30 -16.06 -11.32
N GLU A 297 15.01 -16.28 -10.05
CA GLU A 297 14.44 -17.52 -9.55
C GLU A 297 13.01 -17.71 -10.05
N ALA A 298 12.19 -16.65 -10.11
CA ALA A 298 10.85 -16.72 -10.70
C ALA A 298 10.88 -17.18 -12.17
N ILE A 299 11.79 -16.61 -12.98
CA ILE A 299 11.94 -16.95 -14.40
C ILE A 299 12.53 -18.36 -14.57
N ALA A 300 13.54 -18.71 -13.77
CA ALA A 300 14.14 -20.04 -13.81
C ALA A 300 13.13 -21.15 -13.46
N TYR A 301 12.15 -20.83 -12.61
CA TYR A 301 11.11 -21.75 -12.17
C TYR A 301 9.97 -21.88 -13.18
N ASP A 302 9.54 -20.77 -13.80
CA ASP A 302 8.60 -20.76 -14.93
C ASP A 302 8.99 -19.64 -15.90
N GLU A 303 9.53 -20.03 -17.06
CA GLU A 303 9.94 -19.09 -18.12
C GLU A 303 8.78 -18.19 -18.59
N THR A 304 7.53 -18.60 -18.41
CA THR A 304 6.36 -17.77 -18.76
C THR A 304 6.17 -16.56 -17.84
N MET A 305 6.96 -16.44 -16.75
CA MET A 305 6.92 -15.32 -15.81
C MET A 305 7.75 -14.11 -16.25
N GLU A 306 8.52 -14.18 -17.34
CA GLU A 306 9.34 -13.05 -17.80
C GLU A 306 8.53 -11.76 -17.95
N GLU A 307 7.38 -11.82 -18.61
CA GLU A 307 6.51 -10.65 -18.81
C GLU A 307 6.01 -10.09 -17.47
N ASN A 308 5.60 -10.96 -16.54
CA ASN A 308 5.17 -10.57 -15.20
C ASN A 308 6.30 -9.91 -14.39
N VAL A 309 7.54 -10.39 -14.51
CA VAL A 309 8.72 -9.79 -13.88
C VAL A 309 8.97 -8.38 -14.44
N ILE A 310 8.91 -8.23 -15.76
CA ILE A 310 9.13 -6.94 -16.42
C ILE A 310 8.05 -5.95 -15.99
N ASP A 311 6.77 -6.31 -16.11
CA ASP A 311 5.66 -5.45 -15.69
C ASP A 311 5.83 -4.99 -14.24
N ARG A 312 6.21 -5.92 -13.35
CA ARG A 312 6.44 -5.63 -11.94
C ARG A 312 7.58 -4.63 -11.72
N LEU A 313 8.68 -4.75 -12.48
CA LEU A 313 9.82 -3.84 -12.36
C LEU A 313 9.47 -2.43 -12.85
N TYR A 314 8.66 -2.30 -13.90
CA TYR A 314 8.15 -0.99 -14.35
C TYR A 314 7.13 -0.39 -13.36
N GLU A 315 6.20 -1.20 -12.82
CA GLU A 315 5.24 -0.74 -11.80
C GLU A 315 5.93 -0.20 -10.53
N LEU A 316 7.07 -0.78 -10.16
CA LEU A 316 7.85 -0.40 -8.98
C LEU A 316 8.87 0.70 -9.24
N ASP A 317 8.93 1.25 -10.46
CA ASP A 317 9.95 2.23 -10.89
C ASP A 317 11.39 1.70 -10.66
N GLN A 318 11.62 0.44 -11.03
CA GLN A 318 12.90 -0.28 -10.90
C GLN A 318 13.35 -0.88 -12.24
N LYS A 319 13.00 -0.23 -13.36
CA LYS A 319 13.27 -0.70 -14.72
C LYS A 319 14.76 -0.99 -14.98
N GLU A 320 15.67 -0.29 -14.30
CA GLU A 320 17.13 -0.50 -14.40
C GLU A 320 17.56 -1.91 -13.95
N LYS A 321 16.79 -2.58 -13.08
CA LYS A 321 17.08 -3.95 -12.66
C LYS A 321 16.93 -4.97 -13.79
N ILE A 322 16.17 -4.65 -14.84
CA ILE A 322 15.98 -5.51 -16.00
C ILE A 322 17.33 -5.86 -16.65
N LEU A 323 18.28 -4.92 -16.63
CA LEU A 323 19.64 -5.12 -17.17
C LEU A 323 20.42 -6.22 -16.45
N GLY A 324 20.11 -6.46 -15.18
CA GLY A 324 20.76 -7.46 -14.35
C GLY A 324 20.13 -8.85 -14.40
N LEU A 325 18.96 -9.01 -15.03
CA LEU A 325 18.27 -10.30 -15.09
C LEU A 325 19.05 -11.31 -15.94
N ALA A 326 19.09 -12.55 -15.50
CA ALA A 326 19.89 -13.62 -16.10
C ALA A 326 19.30 -14.17 -17.41
N SER A 327 18.03 -13.93 -17.70
CA SER A 327 17.41 -14.44 -18.93
C SER A 327 18.01 -13.82 -20.20
N ASP A 328 18.20 -14.70 -21.20
CA ASP A 328 18.69 -14.39 -22.54
C ASP A 328 17.62 -14.61 -23.63
N SER A 329 16.33 -14.63 -23.25
CA SER A 329 15.23 -14.75 -24.21
C SER A 329 15.20 -13.56 -25.18
N GLU A 330 14.59 -13.73 -26.36
CA GLU A 330 14.44 -12.64 -27.32
C GLU A 330 13.60 -11.49 -26.74
N PHE A 331 12.55 -11.81 -25.98
CA PHE A 331 11.75 -10.85 -25.24
C PHE A 331 12.61 -10.05 -24.23
N MET A 332 13.37 -10.75 -23.39
CA MET A 332 14.24 -10.12 -22.39
C MET A 332 15.32 -9.26 -23.04
N ALA A 333 15.89 -9.71 -24.16
CA ALA A 333 16.88 -8.94 -24.90
C ALA A 333 16.28 -7.60 -25.39
N ILE A 334 15.07 -7.61 -25.94
CA ILE A 334 14.37 -6.39 -26.37
C ILE A 334 14.12 -5.46 -25.18
N GLU A 335 13.61 -5.98 -24.05
CA GLU A 335 13.33 -5.16 -22.86
C GLU A 335 14.61 -4.53 -22.27
N LYS A 336 15.73 -5.27 -22.25
CA LYS A 336 17.05 -4.71 -21.88
C LYS A 336 17.48 -3.59 -22.82
N GLN A 337 17.29 -3.76 -24.13
CA GLN A 337 17.62 -2.70 -25.10
C GLN A 337 16.75 -1.45 -24.92
N ILE A 338 15.48 -1.60 -24.52
CA ILE A 338 14.59 -0.47 -24.19
C ILE A 338 15.16 0.31 -23.01
N VAL A 339 15.56 -0.38 -21.94
CA VAL A 339 16.13 0.24 -20.73
C VAL A 339 17.50 0.88 -20.99
N GLU A 340 18.34 0.25 -21.82
CA GLU A 340 19.62 0.83 -22.28
C GLU A 340 19.45 1.99 -23.27
N TYR A 341 18.22 2.19 -23.76
CA TYR A 341 17.90 3.14 -24.83
C TYR A 341 18.73 2.93 -26.11
N ASN A 342 18.96 1.68 -26.50
CA ASN A 342 19.70 1.35 -27.72
C ASN A 342 18.80 1.38 -28.96
N THR A 343 18.47 2.58 -29.41
CA THR A 343 17.46 2.80 -30.45
C THR A 343 17.86 2.28 -31.83
N ASP A 344 19.17 2.18 -32.13
CA ASP A 344 19.65 1.68 -33.43
C ASP A 344 19.25 0.22 -33.66
N VAL A 345 19.21 -0.59 -32.58
CA VAL A 345 18.77 -1.98 -32.64
C VAL A 345 17.24 -2.05 -32.67
N LEU A 346 16.59 -1.31 -31.77
CA LEU A 346 15.13 -1.31 -31.61
C LEU A 346 14.40 -0.84 -32.88
N ASP A 347 14.90 0.21 -33.54
CA ASP A 347 14.30 0.75 -34.76
C ASP A 347 14.35 -0.23 -35.94
N ASN A 348 15.33 -1.14 -35.95
CA ASN A 348 15.43 -2.18 -36.98
C ASN A 348 14.54 -3.38 -36.66
N GLN A 349 14.20 -3.59 -35.39
CA GLN A 349 13.44 -4.74 -34.90
C GLN A 349 11.97 -4.42 -34.61
N ILE A 350 11.56 -3.15 -34.61
CA ILE A 350 10.22 -2.70 -34.22
C ILE A 350 9.06 -3.46 -34.89
N SER A 351 9.21 -3.85 -36.15
CA SER A 351 8.20 -4.61 -36.90
C SER A 351 8.10 -6.08 -36.49
N LEU A 352 9.05 -6.58 -35.69
CA LEU A 352 9.14 -7.95 -35.19
C LEU A 352 8.64 -8.06 -33.74
N ILE A 353 8.44 -6.94 -33.05
CA ILE A 353 7.94 -6.92 -31.68
C ILE A 353 6.42 -7.14 -31.69
N GLU A 354 5.97 -8.33 -31.29
CA GLU A 354 4.54 -8.67 -31.22
C GLU A 354 3.89 -8.22 -29.90
N ASN A 355 4.68 -8.15 -28.83
CA ASN A 355 4.20 -7.77 -27.51
C ASN A 355 3.85 -6.27 -27.48
N LYS A 356 2.57 -5.96 -27.24
CA LYS A 356 2.07 -4.58 -27.23
C LYS A 356 2.56 -3.78 -26.04
N ASP A 357 2.77 -4.42 -24.90
CA ASP A 357 3.25 -3.76 -23.69
C ASP A 357 4.74 -3.41 -23.85
N THR A 358 5.53 -4.26 -24.49
CA THR A 358 6.90 -3.93 -24.95
C THR A 358 6.92 -2.72 -25.89
N LEU A 359 6.03 -2.69 -26.90
CA LEU A 359 5.90 -1.54 -27.80
C LEU A 359 5.48 -0.27 -27.04
N LYS A 360 4.59 -0.40 -26.04
CA LYS A 360 4.18 0.73 -25.19
C LYS A 360 5.36 1.24 -24.37
N ARG A 361 6.14 0.36 -23.74
CA ARG A 361 7.37 0.71 -22.99
C ARG A 361 8.40 1.40 -23.87
N LEU A 362 8.59 0.93 -25.10
CA LEU A 362 9.44 1.61 -26.09
C LEU A 362 8.93 3.02 -26.38
N GLY A 363 7.62 3.19 -26.56
CA GLY A 363 7.01 4.51 -26.75
C GLY A 363 7.24 5.45 -25.58
N LEU A 364 7.08 4.95 -24.34
CA LEU A 364 7.37 5.72 -23.13
C LEU A 364 8.87 6.09 -23.04
N ALA A 365 9.77 5.19 -23.42
CA ALA A 365 11.21 5.47 -23.47
C ALA A 365 11.56 6.56 -24.51
N TYR A 366 10.89 6.57 -25.67
CA TYR A 366 11.04 7.66 -26.66
C TYR A 366 10.56 9.00 -26.11
N ILE A 367 9.47 9.01 -25.35
CA ILE A 367 8.97 10.22 -24.68
C ILE A 367 9.96 10.74 -23.64
N GLU A 368 10.50 9.85 -22.79
CA GLU A 368 11.48 10.18 -21.75
C GLU A 368 12.75 10.83 -22.31
N HIS A 369 13.15 10.46 -23.52
CA HIS A 369 14.32 11.00 -24.22
C HIS A 369 13.99 12.08 -25.25
N GLU A 370 12.74 12.55 -25.30
CA GLU A 370 12.27 13.60 -26.24
C GLU A 370 12.42 13.24 -27.74
N ASP A 371 12.45 11.95 -28.08
CA ASP A 371 12.63 11.41 -29.44
C ASP A 371 11.29 11.25 -30.19
N TYR A 372 10.56 12.35 -30.34
CA TYR A 372 9.20 12.37 -30.87
C TYR A 372 9.06 11.84 -32.30
N GLU A 373 10.09 11.99 -33.15
CA GLU A 373 10.08 11.48 -34.53
C GLU A 373 9.96 9.94 -34.56
N LYS A 374 10.51 9.25 -33.55
CA LYS A 374 10.45 7.78 -33.46
C LYS A 374 9.07 7.29 -33.01
N ILE A 375 8.32 8.12 -32.28
CA ILE A 375 6.96 7.81 -31.83
C ILE A 375 6.01 7.71 -33.03
N GLU A 376 6.11 8.61 -34.01
CA GLU A 376 5.27 8.58 -35.21
C GLU A 376 5.44 7.26 -35.99
N ARG A 377 6.67 6.73 -36.02
CA ARG A 377 6.95 5.43 -36.61
C ARG A 377 6.36 4.28 -35.78
N LEU A 378 6.49 4.35 -34.45
CA LEU A 378 5.93 3.36 -33.53
C LEU A 378 4.40 3.26 -33.62
N GLN A 379 3.71 4.38 -33.82
CA GLN A 379 2.25 4.45 -33.96
C GLN A 379 1.71 3.67 -35.17
N GLN A 380 2.56 3.30 -36.14
CA GLN A 380 2.17 2.39 -37.23
C GLN A 380 1.97 0.94 -36.76
N PHE A 381 2.58 0.57 -35.63
CA PHE A 381 2.57 -0.78 -35.05
C PHE A 381 1.71 -0.86 -33.78
N LEU A 382 1.57 0.24 -33.04
CA LEU A 382 0.78 0.31 -31.81
C LEU A 382 -0.18 1.51 -31.83
N ASP A 383 -1.48 1.23 -31.91
CA ASP A 383 -2.54 2.20 -31.64
C ASP A 383 -3.01 2.02 -30.19
N ASP A 384 -2.38 2.74 -29.27
CA ASP A 384 -2.69 2.72 -27.84
C ASP A 384 -3.13 4.10 -27.35
N GLN A 385 -4.35 4.15 -26.80
CA GLN A 385 -4.96 5.39 -26.35
C GLN A 385 -4.15 6.08 -25.25
N GLU A 386 -3.61 5.30 -24.31
CA GLU A 386 -2.89 5.84 -23.16
C GLU A 386 -1.51 6.37 -23.59
N LEU A 387 -0.78 5.63 -24.44
CA LEU A 387 0.44 6.12 -25.06
C LEU A 387 0.18 7.42 -25.84
N ASN A 388 -0.89 7.49 -26.64
CA ASN A 388 -1.25 8.70 -27.39
C ASN A 388 -1.48 9.91 -26.45
N GLN A 389 -2.09 9.69 -25.28
CA GLN A 389 -2.25 10.73 -24.27
C GLN A 389 -0.90 11.17 -23.67
N TYR A 390 0.04 10.27 -23.42
CA TYR A 390 1.40 10.62 -23.00
C TYR A 390 2.17 11.41 -24.07
N VAL A 391 1.98 11.07 -25.34
CA VAL A 391 2.56 11.81 -26.47
C VAL A 391 2.00 13.23 -26.54
N GLU A 392 0.68 13.37 -26.48
CA GLU A 392 -0.02 14.66 -26.50
C GLU A 392 0.40 15.54 -25.32
N ARG A 393 0.48 14.96 -24.12
CA ARG A 393 1.02 15.62 -22.91
C ARG A 393 2.42 16.20 -23.16
N SER A 394 3.30 15.42 -23.77
CA SER A 394 4.69 15.81 -23.97
C SER A 394 4.84 16.93 -25.01
N TYR A 395 4.03 16.89 -26.08
CA TYR A 395 3.93 18.00 -27.03
C TYR A 395 3.40 19.28 -26.38
N LEU A 396 2.38 19.20 -25.51
CA LEU A 396 1.88 20.36 -24.77
C LEU A 396 2.92 20.94 -23.84
N MET A 397 3.69 20.12 -23.13
CA MET A 397 4.78 20.58 -22.25
C MET A 397 5.86 21.31 -23.05
N LYS A 398 6.23 20.79 -24.23
CA LYS A 398 7.18 21.42 -25.15
C LYS A 398 6.66 22.78 -25.63
N ASP A 399 5.41 22.83 -26.09
CA ASP A 399 4.77 24.07 -26.55
C ASP A 399 4.68 25.13 -25.44
N ILE A 400 4.31 24.72 -24.22
CA ILE A 400 4.26 25.60 -23.05
C ILE A 400 5.65 26.17 -22.74
N THR A 401 6.68 25.34 -22.79
CA THR A 401 8.08 25.76 -22.55
C THR A 401 8.53 26.78 -23.60
N GLU A 402 8.22 26.52 -24.87
CA GLU A 402 8.56 27.39 -25.99
C GLU A 402 7.79 28.73 -25.94
N ILE A 403 6.49 28.73 -25.61
CA ILE A 403 5.70 29.95 -25.44
C ILE A 403 6.24 30.79 -24.27
N ASN A 404 6.58 30.16 -23.14
CA ASN A 404 7.19 30.85 -22.01
C ASN A 404 8.52 31.50 -22.39
N ARG A 405 9.36 30.82 -23.19
CA ARG A 405 10.61 31.38 -23.73
C ARG A 405 10.34 32.61 -24.61
N GLN A 406 9.37 32.53 -25.52
CA GLN A 406 9.00 33.65 -26.40
C GLN A 406 8.47 34.86 -25.61
N ILE A 407 7.62 34.63 -24.60
CA ILE A 407 7.13 35.70 -23.71
C ILE A 407 8.31 36.36 -22.98
N TYR A 408 9.25 35.56 -22.47
CA TYR A 408 10.44 36.08 -21.79
C TYR A 408 11.28 36.97 -22.72
N GLU A 409 11.61 36.50 -23.93
CA GLU A 409 12.41 37.24 -24.92
C GLU A 409 11.76 38.54 -25.39
N LEU A 410 10.43 38.53 -25.58
CA LEU A 410 9.66 39.72 -25.92
C LEU A 410 9.57 40.70 -24.75
N SER A 411 9.53 40.21 -23.51
CA SER A 411 9.47 41.06 -22.31
C SER A 411 10.78 41.79 -21.99
N GLU A 412 11.92 41.25 -22.44
CA GLU A 412 13.22 41.93 -22.32
C GLU A 412 13.39 43.08 -23.32
N ASN A 413 12.67 43.07 -24.44
CA ASN A 413 12.72 44.12 -25.46
C ASN A 413 11.55 45.10 -25.27
N SER A 414 11.84 46.34 -24.87
CA SER A 414 10.82 47.33 -24.47
C SER A 414 10.19 48.10 -25.65
N ASP A 415 9.45 47.41 -26.54
CA ASP A 415 8.66 48.04 -27.62
C ASP A 415 7.16 47.81 -27.43
N ASP A 416 6.33 48.82 -27.72
CA ASP A 416 4.86 48.76 -27.56
C ASP A 416 4.22 47.63 -28.40
N GLN A 417 4.81 47.26 -29.54
CA GLN A 417 4.35 46.11 -30.35
C GLN A 417 4.50 44.77 -29.63
N ASN A 418 5.48 44.63 -28.73
CA ASN A 418 5.69 43.40 -27.97
C ASN A 418 4.57 43.18 -26.94
N SER A 419 3.86 44.24 -26.53
CA SER A 419 2.79 44.14 -25.53
C SER A 419 1.56 43.38 -26.04
N GLU A 420 1.12 43.65 -27.27
CA GLU A 420 0.01 42.94 -27.92
C GLU A 420 0.37 41.48 -28.22
N GLU A 421 1.61 41.21 -28.68
CA GLU A 421 2.07 39.86 -28.97
C GLU A 421 2.20 39.00 -27.70
N ILE A 422 2.69 39.58 -26.60
CA ILE A 422 2.72 38.93 -25.29
C ILE A 422 1.31 38.59 -24.78
N GLU A 423 0.31 39.45 -25.03
CA GLU A 423 -1.07 39.16 -24.63
C GLU A 423 -1.63 37.93 -25.36
N VAL A 424 -1.43 37.84 -26.69
CA VAL A 424 -1.84 36.68 -27.50
C VAL A 424 -1.12 35.40 -27.07
N LEU A 425 0.18 35.47 -26.77
CA LEU A 425 0.95 34.33 -26.27
C LEU A 425 0.46 33.87 -24.90
N ASN A 426 0.10 34.78 -23.99
CA ASN A 426 -0.47 34.45 -22.68
C ASN A 426 -1.84 33.77 -22.78
N GLU A 427 -2.70 34.18 -23.71
CA GLU A 427 -3.97 33.51 -23.95
C GLU A 427 -3.75 32.07 -24.47
N THR A 428 -2.82 31.91 -25.41
CA THR A 428 -2.43 30.61 -25.96
C THR A 428 -1.85 29.70 -24.87
N LEU A 429 -0.98 30.24 -24.02
CA LEU A 429 -0.39 29.55 -22.87
C LEU A 429 -1.48 29.01 -21.93
N ARG A 430 -2.44 29.85 -21.55
CA ARG A 430 -3.56 29.45 -20.67
C ARG A 430 -4.42 28.35 -21.28
N SER A 431 -4.63 28.40 -22.61
CA SER A 431 -5.39 27.35 -23.31
C SER A 431 -4.65 26.01 -23.24
N LYS A 432 -3.36 26.00 -23.58
CA LYS A 432 -2.53 24.78 -23.56
C LYS A 432 -2.34 24.21 -22.15
N GLN A 433 -2.21 25.07 -21.14
CA GLN A 433 -2.16 24.65 -19.74
C GLN A 433 -3.46 23.97 -19.30
N ARG A 434 -4.63 24.43 -19.79
CA ARG A 434 -5.91 23.77 -19.50
C ARG A 434 -6.00 22.40 -20.16
N GLU A 435 -5.59 22.31 -21.43
CA GLU A 435 -5.55 21.04 -22.17
C GLU A 435 -4.60 20.02 -21.51
N LEU A 436 -3.44 20.50 -21.04
CA LEU A 436 -2.49 19.69 -20.28
C LEU A 436 -3.13 19.12 -19.00
N LEU A 437 -3.83 19.95 -18.24
CA LEU A 437 -4.54 19.51 -17.02
C LEU A 437 -5.61 18.45 -17.32
N GLU A 438 -6.37 18.59 -18.39
CA GLU A 438 -7.38 17.61 -18.79
C GLU A 438 -6.75 16.25 -19.14
N ILE A 439 -5.58 16.26 -19.78
CA ILE A 439 -4.83 15.05 -20.10
C ILE A 439 -4.22 14.42 -18.84
N GLU A 440 -3.62 15.22 -17.96
CA GLU A 440 -3.03 14.75 -16.70
C GLU A 440 -4.08 14.14 -15.77
N ASP A 441 -5.27 14.77 -15.66
CA ASP A 441 -6.43 14.22 -14.96
C ASP A 441 -6.86 12.87 -15.55
N SER A 442 -6.85 12.73 -16.87
CA SER A 442 -7.24 11.49 -17.55
C SER A 442 -6.23 10.35 -17.35
N LEU A 443 -4.94 10.70 -17.21
CA LEU A 443 -3.84 9.78 -16.94
C LEU A 443 -3.70 9.45 -15.44
N GLY A 444 -4.43 10.16 -14.56
CA GLY A 444 -4.31 10.01 -13.11
C GLY A 444 -2.99 10.53 -12.55
N ILE A 445 -2.36 11.49 -13.24
CA ILE A 445 -1.15 12.18 -12.80
C ILE A 445 -1.59 13.31 -11.85
N ASP A 446 -1.38 13.14 -10.54
CA ASP A 446 -1.68 14.19 -9.55
C ASP A 446 -0.75 15.39 -9.79
N VAL A 447 -1.31 16.50 -10.26
CA VAL A 447 -0.60 17.77 -10.45
C VAL A 447 -0.33 18.39 -9.07
N GLN A 448 0.95 18.49 -8.68
CA GLN A 448 1.38 19.13 -7.43
C GLN A 448 1.30 20.66 -7.46
#